data_AF-A0A316QQV5-F1
#
_entry.id   AF-A0A316QQV5-F1
#
_cell.length_a   1.000
_cell.length_b   1.000
_cell.length_c   1.000
_cell.angle_alpha   90.00
_cell.angle_beta   90.00
_cell.angle_gamma   90.00
#
_symmetry.space_group_name_H-M   'P 1'
#
loop_
_entity.id
_entity.type
_entity.pdbx_description
1 polymer ?
#
loop_
_entity_poly.entity_id
_entity_poly.type
_entity_poly.pdbx_seq_one_letter_code
_entity_poly.pdbx_strand_id
1 'polypeptide(L)'
;MNRMISFGYGYKDGKLIVVESEAEIVKSIFTDYINGKILKEIADELTIKGIDFFNGKCCWNKNMVFRIIENKKYIGEDGYPEIISFEQYEAANVRKGRKANRKTSLPRETEELKKYVFCGQCGRLLHRRTKWRTREKWYCQNGCKCDKYIDDSVIYTAVEKAGEKISCDPTVLTADETCTYKRTQEIMRYSNEIARLTASPSPSFKAGKKLILECASLKFQVCRENKGASYTNRILQLTKNKKYDIDYISDVVSKIIVEKDGTVTVAMINGAKISNREVNDAGTSEKSCNEDRCQSDSCQAE
;
A
#
# COMPACT_ATOMS: atom_id res chain seq x y z
N MET A 1 -0.37 29.10 16.50
CA MET A 1 0.23 30.39 16.90
C MET A 1 0.86 31.02 15.67
N ASN A 2 0.32 32.14 15.21
CA ASN A 2 0.79 32.84 14.01
C ASN A 2 1.30 34.22 14.40
N ARG A 3 2.57 34.52 14.08
CA ARG A 3 3.02 35.91 13.97
C ARG A 3 2.32 36.49 12.74
N MET A 4 1.62 37.61 12.90
CA MET A 4 0.79 38.21 11.83
C MET A 4 1.65 38.84 10.71
N ILE A 5 2.90 39.21 11.04
CA ILE A 5 3.87 39.82 10.12
C ILE A 5 5.13 38.96 10.09
N SER A 6 5.71 38.78 8.90
CA SER A 6 6.97 38.05 8.74
C SER A 6 8.09 38.64 9.61
N PHE A 7 8.95 37.79 10.16
CA PHE A 7 10.14 38.23 10.90
C PHE A 7 11.06 39.06 9.99
N GLY A 8 11.65 40.16 10.44
CA GLY A 8 12.38 41.12 9.59
C GLY A 8 11.56 42.36 9.23
N TYR A 9 10.26 42.36 9.50
CA TYR A 9 9.34 43.44 9.14
C TYR A 9 8.45 43.89 10.30
N GLY A 10 8.05 45.15 10.26
CA GLY A 10 7.12 45.77 11.20
C GLY A 10 6.30 46.88 10.56
N TYR A 11 5.39 47.50 11.32
CA TYR A 11 4.66 48.69 10.88
C TYR A 11 5.10 49.91 11.69
N LYS A 12 5.31 51.02 10.99
CA LYS A 12 5.48 52.34 11.58
C LYS A 12 4.65 53.34 10.78
N ASP A 13 3.79 54.09 11.47
CA ASP A 13 2.89 55.08 10.87
C ASP A 13 2.02 54.51 9.71
N GLY A 14 1.52 53.28 9.90
CA GLY A 14 0.70 52.58 8.91
C GLY A 14 1.45 52.06 7.68
N LYS A 15 2.77 52.27 7.59
CA LYS A 15 3.63 51.78 6.51
C LYS A 15 4.44 50.57 6.96
N LEU A 16 4.58 49.60 6.06
CA LEU A 16 5.42 48.43 6.25
C LEU A 16 6.89 48.86 6.16
N ILE A 17 7.66 48.58 7.20
CA ILE A 17 9.09 48.94 7.30
C ILE A 17 9.94 47.71 7.59
N VAL A 18 11.20 47.77 7.17
CA VAL A 18 12.23 46.79 7.54
C VAL A 18 12.70 47.08 8.96
N VAL A 19 12.71 46.05 9.80
CA VAL A 19 13.29 46.12 11.14
C VAL A 19 14.73 45.65 11.03
N GLU A 20 15.69 46.58 11.01
CA GLU A 20 17.09 46.29 10.67
C GLU A 20 17.70 45.17 11.53
N SER A 21 17.40 45.15 12.83
CA SER A 21 17.89 44.12 13.74
C SER A 21 17.39 42.72 13.39
N GLU A 22 16.11 42.57 13.01
CA GLU A 22 15.55 41.29 12.57
C GLU A 22 15.99 40.95 11.14
N ALA A 23 16.12 41.96 10.27
CA ALA A 23 16.54 41.81 8.88
C ALA A 23 17.98 41.26 8.76
N GLU A 24 18.89 41.70 9.63
CA GLU A 24 20.26 41.18 9.69
C GLU A 24 20.28 39.69 10.08
N ILE A 25 19.39 39.27 10.97
CA ILE A 25 19.22 37.85 11.31
C ILE A 25 18.69 37.07 10.11
N VAL A 26 17.75 37.61 9.33
CA VAL A 26 17.29 36.97 8.10
C VAL A 26 18.45 36.80 7.11
N LYS A 27 19.26 37.83 6.88
CA LYS A 27 20.47 37.76 6.03
C LYS A 27 21.45 36.69 6.50
N SER A 28 21.70 36.63 7.81
CA SER A 28 22.54 35.61 8.43
C SER A 28 21.99 34.20 8.22
N ILE A 29 20.67 33.99 8.37
CA ILE A 29 20.01 32.69 8.13
C ILE A 29 20.21 32.22 6.68
N PHE A 30 19.97 33.10 5.71
CA PHE A 30 20.15 32.76 4.28
C PHE A 30 21.62 32.43 3.99
N THR A 31 22.54 33.24 4.49
CA THR A 31 23.99 33.05 4.30
C THR A 31 24.48 31.73 4.89
N ASP A 32 24.16 31.46 6.15
CA ASP A 32 24.53 30.23 6.86
C ASP A 32 23.96 28.98 6.18
N TYR A 33 22.72 29.06 5.71
CA TYR A 33 22.07 27.97 5.01
C TYR A 33 22.71 27.68 3.66
N ILE A 34 22.99 28.72 2.86
CA ILE A 34 23.68 28.62 1.57
C ILE A 34 25.08 28.01 1.77
N ASN A 35 25.81 28.47 2.79
CA ASN A 35 27.17 28.06 3.09
C ASN A 35 27.31 26.61 3.57
N GLY A 36 26.26 25.98 4.10
CA GLY A 36 26.42 24.60 4.56
C GLY A 36 25.47 24.15 5.62
N LYS A 37 25.16 25.03 6.57
CA LYS A 37 24.54 24.66 7.84
C LYS A 37 23.18 24.00 7.63
N ILE A 38 22.86 23.01 8.47
CA ILE A 38 21.53 22.41 8.46
C ILE A 38 20.55 23.30 9.23
N LEU A 39 19.27 23.26 8.84
CA LEU A 39 18.20 24.07 9.45
C LEU A 39 18.13 23.95 10.99
N LYS A 40 18.50 22.77 11.51
CA LYS A 40 18.54 22.53 12.95
C LYS A 40 19.70 23.27 13.61
N GLU A 41 20.91 23.21 13.05
CA GLU A 41 22.08 23.94 13.56
C GLU A 41 21.81 25.44 13.62
N ILE A 42 21.22 26.00 12.54
CA ILE A 42 20.85 27.42 12.49
C ILE A 42 19.85 27.75 13.61
N ALA A 43 18.81 26.92 13.81
CA ALA A 43 17.84 27.13 14.88
C ALA A 43 18.47 27.02 16.28
N ASP A 44 19.34 26.04 16.49
CA ASP A 44 20.02 25.83 17.77
C ASP A 44 20.94 27.03 18.08
N GLU A 45 21.70 27.52 17.10
CA GLU A 45 22.54 28.73 17.25
C GLU A 45 21.74 30.00 17.58
N LEU A 46 20.61 30.24 16.88
CA LEU A 46 19.75 31.40 17.15
C LEU A 46 19.14 31.34 18.55
N THR A 47 18.81 30.13 19.02
CA THR A 47 18.31 29.89 20.38
C THR A 47 19.40 30.15 21.43
N ILE A 48 20.62 29.67 21.19
CA ILE A 48 21.78 29.88 22.08
C ILE A 48 22.13 31.37 22.17
N LYS A 49 22.06 32.10 21.06
CA LYS A 49 22.27 33.55 21.02
C LYS A 49 21.14 34.34 21.70
N GLY A 50 20.08 33.68 22.16
CA GLY A 50 18.96 34.32 22.85
C GLY A 50 18.13 35.24 21.94
N ILE A 51 18.14 35.01 20.63
CA ILE A 51 17.45 35.89 19.68
C ILE A 51 15.94 35.68 19.81
N ASP A 52 15.24 36.75 20.15
CA ASP A 52 13.79 36.75 20.26
C ASP A 52 13.11 36.64 18.89
N PHE A 53 12.28 35.62 18.72
CA PHE A 53 11.49 35.48 17.49
C PHE A 53 10.18 36.27 17.54
N PHE A 54 9.49 36.29 18.68
CA PHE A 54 8.27 37.09 18.91
C PHE A 54 7.89 37.04 20.40
N ASN A 55 7.63 38.21 21.00
CA ASN A 55 7.06 38.34 22.35
C ASN A 55 7.85 37.56 23.44
N GLY A 56 9.18 37.71 23.47
CA GLY A 56 10.07 37.11 24.48
C GLY A 56 10.32 35.60 24.35
N LYS A 57 10.02 35.01 23.18
CA LYS A 57 10.34 33.60 22.89
C LYS A 57 11.63 33.48 22.07
N CYS A 58 12.69 33.01 22.73
CA CYS A 58 13.98 32.69 22.10
C CYS A 58 14.08 31.26 21.54
N CYS A 59 13.03 30.43 21.63
CA CYS A 59 13.10 29.02 21.22
C CYS A 59 12.88 28.85 19.71
N TRP A 60 13.96 28.87 18.93
CA TRP A 60 13.92 28.60 17.50
C TRP A 60 13.82 27.09 17.24
N ASN A 61 13.09 26.71 16.19
CA ASN A 61 13.05 25.34 15.71
C ASN A 61 13.28 25.29 14.20
N LYS A 62 13.63 24.10 13.68
CA LYS A 62 13.92 23.90 12.26
C LYS A 62 12.80 24.36 11.33
N ASN A 63 11.53 24.28 11.75
CA ASN A 63 10.39 24.65 10.92
C ASN A 63 10.23 26.17 10.83
N MET A 64 10.66 26.93 11.84
CA MET A 64 10.68 28.39 11.80
C MET A 64 11.71 28.89 10.79
N VAL A 65 12.94 28.39 10.87
CA VAL A 65 14.00 28.68 9.89
C VAL A 65 13.60 28.26 8.48
N PHE A 66 12.97 27.09 8.34
CA PHE A 66 12.43 26.60 7.07
C PHE A 66 11.42 27.57 6.44
N ARG A 67 10.48 28.11 7.23
CA ARG A 67 9.50 29.08 6.75
C ARG A 67 10.13 30.40 6.33
N ILE A 68 11.21 30.83 6.98
CA ILE A 68 11.94 32.05 6.59
C ILE A 68 12.56 31.85 5.20
N ILE A 69 13.22 30.72 4.98
CA ILE A 69 13.88 30.42 3.69
C ILE A 69 12.87 30.30 2.54
N GLU A 70 11.65 29.81 2.80
CA GLU A 70 10.57 29.71 1.79
C GLU A 70 9.84 31.03 1.49
N ASN A 71 10.03 32.05 2.32
CA ASN A 71 9.19 33.23 2.27
C ASN A 71 9.67 34.22 1.21
N LYS A 72 8.97 34.24 0.08
CA LYS A 72 9.22 35.17 -1.03
C LYS A 72 9.02 36.65 -0.68
N LYS A 73 8.42 36.98 0.46
CA LYS A 73 8.33 38.38 0.92
C LYS A 73 9.70 39.02 1.10
N TYR A 74 10.74 38.22 1.39
CA TYR A 74 12.12 38.72 1.56
C TYR A 74 12.77 39.23 0.27
N ILE A 75 12.26 38.82 -0.89
CA ILE A 75 12.68 39.32 -2.23
C ILE A 75 11.72 40.39 -2.77
N GLY A 76 10.86 40.95 -1.92
CA GLY A 76 9.97 42.04 -2.26
C GLY A 76 8.61 41.66 -2.87
N GLU A 77 8.21 40.38 -2.80
CA GLU A 77 6.86 39.97 -3.21
C GLU A 77 5.78 40.56 -2.28
N ASP A 78 4.55 40.70 -2.78
CA ASP A 78 3.40 41.29 -2.06
C ASP A 78 3.61 42.73 -1.54
N GLY A 79 4.50 43.49 -2.18
CA GLY A 79 4.80 44.88 -1.80
C GLY A 79 5.64 45.01 -0.53
N TYR A 80 6.31 43.94 -0.10
CA TYR A 80 7.28 43.99 0.99
C TYR A 80 8.56 44.68 0.52
N PRO A 81 9.26 45.42 1.39
CA PRO A 81 10.61 45.86 1.08
C PRO A 81 11.57 44.67 0.96
N GLU A 82 12.52 44.72 0.03
CA GLU A 82 13.52 43.68 -0.16
C GLU A 82 14.51 43.64 1.02
N ILE A 83 14.78 42.44 1.54
CA ILE A 83 15.82 42.18 2.56
C ILE A 83 16.95 41.31 1.98
N ILE A 84 16.63 40.42 1.05
CA ILE A 84 17.50 39.41 0.45
C ILE A 84 17.41 39.51 -1.06
N SER A 85 18.55 39.34 -1.77
CA SER A 85 18.53 39.36 -3.23
C SER A 85 17.83 38.13 -3.81
N PHE A 86 17.25 38.27 -5.01
CA PHE A 86 16.67 37.14 -5.74
C PHE A 86 17.67 35.98 -5.89
N GLU A 87 18.94 36.27 -6.15
CA GLU A 87 20.01 35.28 -6.28
C GLU A 87 20.22 34.47 -4.99
N GLN A 88 20.25 35.14 -3.84
CA GLN A 88 20.39 34.47 -2.53
C GLN A 88 19.17 33.58 -2.23
N TYR A 89 17.97 34.06 -2.53
CA TYR A 89 16.74 33.29 -2.37
C TYR A 89 16.71 32.06 -3.28
N GLU A 90 17.10 32.20 -4.53
CA GLU A 90 17.20 31.10 -5.49
C GLU A 90 18.24 30.07 -5.04
N ALA A 91 19.45 30.51 -4.66
CA ALA A 91 20.52 29.63 -4.19
C ALA A 91 20.09 28.78 -2.98
N ALA A 92 19.38 29.38 -2.02
CA ALA A 92 18.82 28.67 -0.87
C ALA A 92 17.78 27.62 -1.31
N ASN A 93 16.89 27.96 -2.25
CA ASN A 93 15.86 27.05 -2.74
C ASN A 93 16.41 25.91 -3.62
N VAL A 94 17.44 26.16 -4.42
CA VAL A 94 18.16 25.11 -5.17
C VAL A 94 18.81 24.11 -4.22
N ARG A 95 19.47 24.58 -3.16
CA ARG A 95 20.07 23.72 -2.12
C ARG A 95 19.01 22.89 -1.40
N LYS A 96 17.85 23.47 -1.13
CA LYS A 96 16.69 22.77 -0.57
C LYS A 96 16.20 21.68 -1.53
N GLY A 97 16.06 21.95 -2.82
CA GLY A 97 15.67 20.97 -3.83
C GLY A 97 16.62 19.76 -3.89
N ARG A 98 17.93 19.96 -3.68
CA ARG A 98 18.90 18.86 -3.59
C ARG A 98 18.74 17.97 -2.35
N LYS A 99 18.19 18.51 -1.24
CA LYS A 99 17.96 17.77 0.01
C LYS A 99 16.53 17.21 0.13
N ALA A 100 15.54 17.85 -0.50
CA ALA A 100 14.17 17.39 -0.55
C ALA A 100 14.06 16.25 -1.57
N ASN A 101 13.91 15.01 -1.10
CA ASN A 101 13.73 13.80 -1.91
C ASN A 101 14.94 13.31 -2.73
N ARG A 102 15.97 12.81 -2.05
CA ARG A 102 16.35 11.43 -2.39
C ARG A 102 15.45 10.52 -1.57
N LYS A 103 14.27 10.16 -2.11
CA LYS A 103 13.70 8.86 -1.74
C LYS A 103 14.82 7.88 -2.05
N THR A 104 15.47 7.34 -1.02
CA THR A 104 16.42 6.25 -1.21
C THR A 104 15.65 5.20 -2.00
N SER A 105 16.00 4.98 -3.27
CA SER A 105 15.29 3.99 -4.08
C SER A 105 15.43 2.68 -3.33
N LEU A 106 14.31 2.14 -2.88
CA LEU A 106 14.36 0.86 -2.20
C LEU A 106 14.73 -0.19 -3.25
N PRO A 107 15.41 -1.28 -2.85
CA PRO A 107 15.62 -2.40 -3.75
C PRO A 107 14.28 -2.85 -4.36
N ARG A 108 14.30 -3.26 -5.64
CA ARG A 108 13.11 -3.74 -6.38
C ARG A 108 12.31 -4.75 -5.54
N GLU A 109 13.01 -5.68 -4.91
CA GLU A 109 12.46 -6.73 -4.03
C GLU A 109 11.53 -6.15 -2.95
N THR A 110 11.97 -5.08 -2.28
CA THR A 110 11.22 -4.44 -1.20
C THR A 110 10.01 -3.66 -1.72
N GLU A 111 10.08 -3.10 -2.93
CA GLU A 111 8.96 -2.40 -3.54
C GLU A 111 7.88 -3.36 -4.02
N GLU A 112 8.28 -4.47 -4.61
CA GLU A 112 7.37 -5.53 -5.04
C GLU A 112 6.69 -6.22 -3.85
N LEU A 113 7.44 -6.55 -2.79
CA LEU A 113 6.89 -7.24 -1.61
C LEU A 113 5.72 -6.49 -0.97
N LYS A 114 5.75 -5.14 -0.98
CA LYS A 114 4.67 -4.29 -0.45
C LYS A 114 3.32 -4.51 -1.12
N LYS A 115 3.26 -5.06 -2.33
CA LYS A 115 2.00 -5.32 -3.05
C LYS A 115 1.28 -6.56 -2.52
N TYR A 116 1.99 -7.45 -1.81
CA TYR A 116 1.48 -8.75 -1.40
C TYR A 116 1.18 -8.86 0.08
N VAL A 117 1.63 -7.94 0.94
CA VAL A 117 1.51 -8.08 2.40
C VAL A 117 0.28 -7.34 2.94
N PHE A 118 -0.68 -8.09 3.49
CA PHE A 118 -1.97 -7.61 3.99
C PHE A 118 -2.15 -7.86 5.49
N CYS A 119 -2.96 -7.02 6.12
CA CYS A 119 -3.41 -7.19 7.50
C CYS A 119 -4.62 -8.14 7.54
N GLY A 120 -4.57 -9.21 8.34
CA GLY A 120 -5.68 -10.15 8.52
C GLY A 120 -6.91 -9.54 9.22
N GLN A 121 -6.72 -8.48 10.01
CA GLN A 121 -7.82 -7.84 10.74
C GLN A 121 -8.65 -6.86 9.89
N CYS A 122 -8.01 -6.07 9.03
CA CYS A 122 -8.70 -5.03 8.25
C CYS A 122 -8.64 -5.23 6.73
N GLY A 123 -7.90 -6.24 6.25
CA GLY A 123 -7.75 -6.55 4.83
C GLY A 123 -6.94 -5.52 4.02
N ARG A 124 -6.42 -4.45 4.64
CA ARG A 124 -5.58 -3.44 3.97
C ARG A 124 -4.13 -3.88 3.88
N LEU A 125 -3.39 -3.31 2.93
CA LEU A 125 -1.95 -3.49 2.82
C LEU A 125 -1.23 -3.00 4.08
N LEU A 126 -0.26 -3.78 4.53
CA LEU A 126 0.64 -3.36 5.59
C LEU A 126 1.69 -2.39 5.04
N HIS A 127 2.12 -1.47 5.89
CA HIS A 127 3.15 -0.50 5.56
C HIS A 127 4.49 -0.95 6.13
N ARG A 128 5.52 -0.96 5.29
CA ARG A 128 6.90 -1.23 5.70
C ARG A 128 7.61 0.07 6.02
N ARG A 129 8.07 0.23 7.27
CA ARG A 129 8.97 1.32 7.66
C ARG A 129 10.42 0.85 7.48
N THR A 130 11.19 1.53 6.63
CA THR A 130 12.58 1.15 6.28
C THR A 130 13.56 1.18 7.46
N LYS A 131 13.38 2.11 8.40
CA LYS A 131 14.19 2.18 9.62
C LYS A 131 13.28 2.33 10.84
N TRP A 132 13.20 1.28 11.65
CA TRP A 132 12.62 1.25 12.98
C TRP A 132 13.70 0.83 13.97
N ARG A 133 14.33 1.82 14.63
CA ARG A 133 15.57 1.65 15.40
C ARG A 133 16.69 1.08 14.51
N THR A 134 16.91 -0.23 14.54
CA THR A 134 18.00 -0.91 13.82
C THR A 134 17.53 -1.78 12.65
N ARG A 135 16.21 -2.04 12.51
CA ARG A 135 15.65 -2.92 11.47
C ARG A 135 14.37 -2.36 10.88
N GLU A 136 13.90 -2.90 9.77
CA GLU A 136 12.59 -2.60 9.21
C GLU A 136 11.46 -3.18 10.05
N LYS A 137 10.27 -2.58 9.94
CA LYS A 137 9.06 -3.07 10.61
C LYS A 137 7.85 -2.94 9.70
N TRP A 138 7.02 -3.98 9.66
CA TRP A 138 5.68 -3.95 9.07
C TRP A 138 4.63 -3.56 10.11
N TYR A 139 3.72 -2.67 9.73
CA TYR A 139 2.63 -2.22 10.60
C TYR A 139 1.39 -1.81 9.82
N CYS A 140 0.23 -1.89 10.47
CA CYS A 140 -1.03 -1.46 9.89
C CYS A 140 -1.22 0.05 10.10
N GLN A 141 -1.54 0.79 9.03
CA GLN A 141 -1.86 2.22 9.14
C GLN A 141 -3.26 2.48 9.72
N ASN A 142 -4.14 1.47 9.73
CA ASN A 142 -5.51 1.57 10.24
C ASN A 142 -5.61 1.35 11.76
N GLY A 143 -4.49 1.32 12.48
CA GLY A 143 -4.46 1.16 13.93
C GLY A 143 -4.61 -0.28 14.46
N CYS A 144 -4.69 -1.29 13.59
CA CYS A 144 -4.69 -2.69 14.01
C CYS A 144 -3.37 -3.04 14.71
N LYS A 145 -3.46 -3.65 15.89
CA LYS A 145 -2.30 -4.12 16.66
C LYS A 145 -1.91 -5.53 16.22
N CYS A 146 -0.62 -5.78 16.11
CA CYS A 146 -0.05 -7.11 15.95
C CYS A 146 0.78 -7.40 17.20
N ASP A 147 0.58 -8.57 17.80
CA ASP A 147 1.20 -8.96 19.06
C ASP A 147 2.68 -9.32 18.87
N LYS A 148 3.06 -9.72 17.64
CA LYS A 148 4.45 -10.05 17.28
C LYS A 148 5.08 -8.97 16.41
N TYR A 149 6.40 -8.89 16.50
CA TYR A 149 7.20 -8.08 15.59
C TYR A 149 7.30 -8.76 14.23
N ILE A 150 7.00 -8.03 13.16
CA ILE A 150 7.02 -8.54 11.78
C ILE A 150 8.02 -7.72 10.98
N ASP A 151 9.06 -8.39 10.49
CA ASP A 151 10.07 -7.88 9.57
C ASP A 151 10.06 -8.70 8.27
N ASP A 152 10.99 -8.40 7.34
CA ASP A 152 11.03 -9.10 6.06
C ASP A 152 11.38 -10.59 6.25
N SER A 153 12.23 -10.93 7.23
CA SER A 153 12.64 -12.32 7.49
C SER A 153 11.45 -13.20 7.86
N VAL A 154 10.54 -12.70 8.70
CA VAL A 154 9.32 -13.43 9.09
C VAL A 154 8.44 -13.71 7.87
N ILE A 155 8.36 -12.77 6.94
CA ILE A 155 7.56 -12.90 5.71
C ILE A 155 8.19 -13.92 4.78
N TYR A 156 9.48 -13.81 4.49
CA TYR A 156 10.19 -14.76 3.62
C TYR A 156 10.18 -16.17 4.21
N THR A 157 10.46 -16.34 5.51
CA THR A 157 10.40 -17.66 6.17
C THR A 157 8.99 -18.26 6.12
N ALA A 158 7.92 -17.45 6.16
CA ALA A 158 6.56 -17.95 5.98
C ALA A 158 6.31 -18.45 4.55
N VAL A 159 6.85 -17.77 3.54
CA VAL A 159 6.77 -18.19 2.13
C VAL A 159 7.60 -19.45 1.89
N GLU A 160 8.81 -19.53 2.43
CA GLU A 160 9.67 -20.72 2.36
C GLU A 160 8.96 -21.94 2.96
N LYS A 161 8.46 -21.82 4.19
CA LYS A 161 7.72 -22.90 4.86
C LYS A 161 6.44 -23.29 4.10
N ALA A 162 5.75 -22.33 3.47
CA ALA A 162 4.60 -22.65 2.63
C ALA A 162 5.02 -23.43 1.37
N GLY A 163 6.11 -23.03 0.72
CA GLY A 163 6.70 -23.74 -0.42
C GLY A 163 7.16 -25.15 -0.07
N GLU A 164 7.82 -25.32 1.07
CA GLU A 164 8.23 -26.64 1.59
C GLU A 164 7.03 -27.54 1.87
N LYS A 165 5.97 -27.00 2.51
CA LYS A 165 4.72 -27.75 2.73
C LYS A 165 4.11 -28.22 1.41
N ILE A 166 4.08 -27.38 0.38
CA ILE A 166 3.60 -27.77 -0.96
C ILE A 166 4.50 -28.83 -1.60
N SER A 167 5.82 -28.71 -1.42
CA SER A 167 6.78 -29.68 -1.95
C SER A 167 6.66 -31.05 -1.28
N CYS A 168 6.32 -31.11 0.00
CA CYS A 168 6.13 -32.34 0.75
C CYS A 168 4.73 -32.94 0.53
N ASP A 169 3.71 -32.10 0.47
CA ASP A 169 2.32 -32.50 0.29
C ASP A 169 1.58 -31.57 -0.68
N PRO A 170 1.51 -31.94 -1.97
CA PRO A 170 0.75 -31.22 -2.98
C PRO A 170 -0.76 -31.10 -2.70
N THR A 171 -1.33 -31.94 -1.82
CA THR A 171 -2.77 -31.92 -1.53
C THR A 171 -3.20 -30.67 -0.76
N VAL A 172 -2.25 -29.96 -0.14
CA VAL A 172 -2.45 -28.65 0.52
C VAL A 172 -2.91 -27.56 -0.47
N LEU A 173 -2.73 -27.76 -1.78
CA LEU A 173 -3.20 -26.86 -2.82
C LEU A 173 -4.69 -27.04 -3.18
N THR A 174 -5.43 -27.89 -2.47
CA THR A 174 -6.89 -28.02 -2.62
C THR A 174 -7.57 -26.69 -2.29
N ALA A 175 -7.87 -25.91 -3.33
CA ALA A 175 -8.76 -24.78 -3.22
C ALA A 175 -10.19 -25.33 -3.14
N ASP A 176 -10.99 -24.83 -2.20
CA ASP A 176 -12.42 -25.18 -2.11
C ASP A 176 -13.03 -25.11 -3.51
N GLU A 177 -13.71 -26.18 -3.94
CA GLU A 177 -14.45 -26.23 -5.20
C GLU A 177 -15.60 -25.22 -5.13
N THR A 178 -15.30 -23.95 -5.34
CA THR A 178 -16.33 -22.94 -5.43
C THR A 178 -17.03 -23.13 -6.75
N CYS A 179 -18.33 -23.42 -6.72
CA CYS A 179 -19.20 -23.47 -7.89
C CYS A 179 -18.88 -22.29 -8.83
N THR A 180 -18.18 -22.60 -9.93
CA THR A 180 -17.61 -21.63 -10.88
C THR A 180 -18.67 -21.01 -11.78
N TYR A 181 -19.88 -21.56 -11.76
CA TYR A 181 -20.96 -21.19 -12.65
C TYR A 181 -22.31 -21.44 -12.00
N LYS A 182 -23.09 -20.38 -11.82
CA LYS A 182 -24.48 -20.45 -11.37
C LYS A 182 -25.40 -20.11 -12.54
N ARG A 183 -26.25 -21.06 -12.94
CA ARG A 183 -27.28 -20.84 -13.95
C ARG A 183 -28.31 -19.85 -13.42
N THR A 184 -28.44 -18.68 -14.05
CA THR A 184 -29.52 -17.73 -13.77
C THR A 184 -30.78 -18.12 -14.56
N GLN A 185 -31.94 -17.61 -14.14
CA GLN A 185 -33.20 -17.82 -14.86
C GLN A 185 -33.13 -17.32 -16.31
N GLU A 186 -32.42 -16.22 -16.56
CA GLU A 186 -32.19 -15.72 -17.92
C GLU A 186 -31.37 -16.69 -18.77
N ILE A 187 -30.29 -17.26 -18.24
CA ILE A 187 -29.50 -18.25 -18.96
C ILE A 187 -30.32 -19.49 -19.28
N MET A 188 -31.20 -19.93 -18.36
CA MET A 188 -32.11 -21.05 -18.61
C MET A 188 -33.10 -20.71 -19.72
N ARG A 189 -33.72 -19.52 -19.69
CA ARG A 189 -34.63 -19.04 -20.73
C ARG A 189 -33.96 -19.05 -22.11
N TYR A 190 -32.80 -18.42 -22.23
CA TYR A 190 -32.05 -18.36 -23.48
C TYR A 190 -31.60 -19.75 -23.95
N SER A 191 -31.16 -20.62 -23.04
CA SER A 191 -30.77 -22.01 -23.39
C SER A 191 -31.96 -22.81 -23.91
N ASN A 192 -33.14 -22.65 -23.30
CA ASN A 192 -34.38 -23.29 -23.74
C ASN A 192 -34.87 -22.74 -25.09
N GLU A 193 -34.71 -21.43 -25.32
CA GLU A 193 -35.10 -20.77 -26.57
C GLU A 193 -34.19 -21.21 -27.74
N ILE A 194 -32.89 -21.38 -27.49
CA ILE A 194 -31.96 -22.01 -28.43
C ILE A 194 -32.38 -23.44 -28.74
N ALA A 195 -32.68 -24.26 -27.73
CA ALA A 195 -33.12 -25.64 -27.93
C ALA A 195 -34.40 -25.73 -28.78
N ARG A 196 -35.39 -24.86 -28.51
CA ARG A 196 -36.61 -24.76 -29.31
C ARG A 196 -36.34 -24.37 -30.76
N LEU A 197 -35.47 -23.39 -30.98
CA LEU A 197 -35.12 -22.96 -32.34
C LEU A 197 -34.41 -24.08 -33.10
N THR A 198 -33.45 -24.77 -32.48
CA THR A 198 -32.74 -25.90 -33.09
C THR A 198 -33.66 -27.07 -33.45
N ALA A 199 -34.69 -27.31 -32.64
CA ALA A 199 -35.70 -28.35 -32.90
C ALA A 199 -36.74 -27.97 -33.97
N SER A 200 -36.76 -26.72 -34.44
CA SER A 200 -37.74 -26.28 -35.45
C SER A 200 -37.40 -26.82 -36.86
N PRO A 201 -38.39 -27.02 -37.75
CA PRO A 201 -38.16 -27.61 -39.08
C PRO A 201 -37.30 -26.76 -40.02
N SER A 202 -37.23 -25.44 -39.79
CA SER A 202 -36.48 -24.48 -40.60
C SER A 202 -35.90 -23.37 -39.72
N PRO A 203 -34.83 -23.64 -38.96
CA PRO A 203 -34.27 -22.68 -38.02
C PRO A 203 -33.66 -21.46 -38.74
N SER A 204 -34.00 -20.26 -38.27
CA SER A 204 -33.40 -19.03 -38.79
C SER A 204 -31.96 -18.87 -38.29
N PHE A 205 -31.00 -18.85 -39.21
CA PHE A 205 -29.59 -18.63 -38.89
C PHE A 205 -29.36 -17.30 -38.15
N LYS A 206 -30.02 -16.21 -38.59
CA LYS A 206 -29.87 -14.88 -37.98
C LYS A 206 -30.40 -14.85 -36.55
N ALA A 207 -31.56 -15.47 -36.31
CA ALA A 207 -32.15 -15.56 -34.97
C ALA A 207 -31.31 -16.46 -34.05
N GLY A 208 -30.86 -17.61 -34.56
CA GLY A 208 -30.03 -18.56 -33.81
C GLY A 208 -28.67 -17.96 -33.43
N LYS A 209 -27.98 -17.31 -34.39
CA LYS A 209 -26.72 -16.60 -34.11
C LYS A 209 -26.88 -15.58 -32.99
N LYS A 210 -27.96 -14.78 -33.02
CA LYS A 210 -28.23 -13.77 -31.99
C LYS A 210 -28.44 -14.42 -30.61
N LEU A 211 -29.33 -15.40 -30.51
CA LEU A 211 -29.64 -16.09 -29.25
C LEU A 211 -28.41 -16.80 -28.67
N ILE A 212 -27.62 -17.48 -29.50
CA ILE A 212 -26.41 -18.19 -29.07
C ILE A 212 -25.37 -17.21 -28.53
N LEU A 213 -25.12 -16.10 -29.22
CA LEU A 213 -24.14 -15.11 -28.78
C LEU A 213 -24.58 -14.39 -27.50
N GLU A 214 -25.87 -14.05 -27.37
CA GLU A 214 -26.42 -13.47 -26.14
C GLU A 214 -26.32 -14.46 -24.97
N CYS A 215 -26.69 -15.73 -25.18
CA CYS A 215 -26.57 -16.77 -24.17
C CYS A 215 -25.11 -17.02 -23.76
N ALA A 216 -24.18 -17.07 -24.72
CA ALA A 216 -22.75 -17.20 -24.46
C ALA A 216 -22.21 -16.01 -23.65
N SER A 217 -22.64 -14.80 -23.97
CA SER A 217 -22.29 -13.58 -23.22
C SER A 217 -22.77 -13.65 -21.77
N LEU A 218 -24.05 -14.01 -21.55
CA LEU A 218 -24.61 -14.17 -20.21
C LEU A 218 -23.90 -15.26 -19.42
N LYS A 219 -23.61 -16.41 -20.05
CA LYS A 219 -22.84 -17.49 -19.43
C LYS A 219 -21.44 -17.02 -19.03
N PHE A 220 -20.76 -16.25 -19.88
CA PHE A 220 -19.43 -15.72 -19.59
C PHE A 220 -19.44 -14.73 -18.43
N GLN A 221 -20.44 -13.86 -18.34
CA GLN A 221 -20.55 -12.87 -17.25
C GLN A 221 -20.68 -13.51 -15.86
N VAL A 222 -21.35 -14.65 -15.75
CA VAL A 222 -21.53 -15.37 -14.48
C VAL A 222 -20.48 -16.46 -14.25
N CYS A 223 -19.69 -16.78 -15.27
CA CYS A 223 -18.59 -17.73 -15.17
C CYS A 223 -17.45 -17.09 -14.37
N ARG A 224 -17.02 -17.77 -13.32
CA ARG A 224 -15.84 -17.42 -12.54
C ARG A 224 -14.72 -18.38 -12.91
N GLU A 225 -13.54 -17.82 -13.09
CA GLU A 225 -12.33 -18.61 -13.33
C GLU A 225 -12.11 -19.63 -12.19
N ASN A 226 -11.96 -20.90 -12.55
CA ASN A 226 -11.54 -21.94 -11.62
C ASN A 226 -10.05 -21.78 -11.33
N LYS A 227 -9.72 -20.96 -10.34
CA LYS A 227 -8.32 -20.71 -9.97
C LYS A 227 -7.57 -21.99 -9.57
N GLY A 228 -8.27 -22.94 -8.95
CA GLY A 228 -7.73 -24.27 -8.62
C GLY A 228 -7.24 -25.01 -9.86
N ALA A 229 -8.11 -25.17 -10.85
CA ALA A 229 -7.76 -25.88 -12.09
C ALA A 229 -6.71 -25.12 -12.93
N SER A 230 -6.80 -23.80 -13.01
CA SER A 230 -5.95 -22.99 -13.89
C SER A 230 -4.51 -22.85 -13.38
N TYR A 231 -4.30 -22.74 -12.06
CA TYR A 231 -3.02 -22.29 -11.51
C TYR A 231 -2.26 -23.35 -10.71
N THR A 232 -2.89 -24.45 -10.28
CA THR A 232 -2.24 -25.46 -9.41
C THR A 232 -0.99 -26.07 -10.06
N ASN A 233 -1.04 -26.44 -11.35
CA ASN A 233 0.13 -26.99 -12.05
C ASN A 233 1.30 -25.99 -12.14
N ARG A 234 1.00 -24.70 -12.35
CA ARG A 234 2.03 -23.65 -12.39
C ARG A 234 2.73 -23.50 -11.03
N ILE A 235 1.96 -23.52 -9.94
CA ILE A 235 2.50 -23.46 -8.58
C ILE A 235 3.43 -24.65 -8.34
N LEU A 236 3.02 -25.87 -8.68
CA LEU A 236 3.83 -27.08 -8.51
C LEU A 236 5.13 -27.03 -9.32
N GLN A 237 5.09 -26.55 -10.56
CA GLN A 237 6.28 -26.42 -11.39
C GLN A 237 7.30 -25.44 -10.80
N LEU A 238 6.85 -24.26 -10.36
CA LEU A 238 7.75 -23.24 -9.80
C LEU A 238 8.27 -23.62 -8.41
N THR A 239 7.48 -24.34 -7.61
CA THR A 239 7.88 -24.79 -6.26
C THR A 239 8.99 -25.85 -6.30
N LYS A 240 9.07 -26.66 -7.37
CA LYS A 240 10.15 -27.66 -7.54
C LYS A 240 11.56 -27.06 -7.54
N ASN A 241 11.70 -25.80 -7.94
CA ASN A 241 13.00 -25.12 -8.01
C ASN A 241 13.55 -24.75 -6.62
N LYS A 242 12.76 -24.89 -5.55
CA LYS A 242 13.14 -24.57 -4.14
C LYS A 242 13.75 -23.17 -3.96
N LYS A 243 13.41 -22.24 -4.85
CA LYS A 243 13.85 -20.85 -4.82
C LYS A 243 12.64 -19.98 -4.54
N TYR A 244 12.57 -19.43 -3.34
CA TYR A 244 11.41 -18.70 -2.83
C TYR A 244 11.70 -17.19 -2.73
N ASP A 245 12.14 -16.61 -3.83
CA ASP A 245 12.46 -15.18 -3.94
C ASP A 245 11.24 -14.33 -4.30
N ILE A 246 11.47 -13.04 -4.55
CA ILE A 246 10.39 -12.11 -4.92
C ILE A 246 9.72 -12.49 -6.25
N ASP A 247 10.46 -13.09 -7.18
CA ASP A 247 9.92 -13.52 -8.47
C ASP A 247 8.92 -14.68 -8.23
N TYR A 248 9.27 -15.65 -7.37
CA TYR A 248 8.34 -16.68 -6.90
C TYR A 248 7.08 -16.08 -6.27
N ILE A 249 7.23 -15.14 -5.34
CA ILE A 249 6.08 -14.46 -4.70
C ILE A 249 5.19 -13.80 -5.77
N SER A 250 5.79 -13.10 -6.73
CA SER A 250 5.04 -12.41 -7.78
C SER A 250 4.29 -13.35 -8.72
N ASP A 251 4.81 -14.56 -8.92
CA ASP A 251 4.25 -15.54 -9.84
C ASP A 251 3.20 -16.45 -9.23
N VAL A 252 3.30 -16.77 -7.92
CA VAL A 252 2.47 -17.82 -7.30
C VAL A 252 1.71 -17.39 -6.05
N VAL A 253 2.05 -16.25 -5.43
CA VAL A 253 1.39 -15.77 -4.22
C VAL A 253 0.38 -14.69 -4.60
N SER A 254 -0.87 -14.85 -4.16
CA SER A 254 -1.88 -13.80 -4.29
C SER A 254 -1.81 -12.79 -3.16
N LYS A 255 -1.67 -13.25 -1.91
CA LYS A 255 -1.64 -12.43 -0.70
C LYS A 255 -0.86 -13.12 0.41
N ILE A 256 -0.12 -12.35 1.19
CA ILE A 256 0.52 -12.74 2.45
C ILE A 256 -0.23 -12.02 3.56
N ILE A 257 -0.94 -12.75 4.41
CA ILE A 257 -1.85 -12.20 5.42
C ILE A 257 -1.18 -12.35 6.78
N VAL A 258 -1.02 -11.23 7.49
CA VAL A 258 -0.48 -11.18 8.84
C VAL A 258 -1.63 -11.00 9.84
N GLU A 259 -1.85 -12.01 10.65
CA GLU A 259 -2.89 -12.04 11.68
C GLU A 259 -2.49 -11.31 12.97
N LYS A 260 -3.46 -11.08 13.86
CA LYS A 260 -3.25 -10.37 15.13
C LYS A 260 -2.19 -11.04 16.02
N ASP A 261 -2.22 -12.35 16.10
CA ASP A 261 -1.30 -13.20 16.88
C ASP A 261 0.11 -13.28 16.24
N GLY A 262 0.31 -12.62 15.09
CA GLY A 262 1.52 -12.68 14.29
C GLY A 262 1.66 -13.95 13.46
N THR A 263 0.61 -14.77 13.36
CA THR A 263 0.57 -15.87 12.39
C THR A 263 0.56 -15.28 10.98
N VAL A 264 1.42 -15.81 10.11
CA VAL A 264 1.44 -15.44 8.70
C VAL A 264 0.81 -16.56 7.88
N THR A 265 -0.18 -16.19 7.07
CA THR A 265 -0.89 -17.08 6.16
C THR A 265 -0.57 -16.66 4.72
N VAL A 266 -0.02 -17.58 3.93
CA VAL A 266 0.30 -17.35 2.53
C VAL A 266 -0.86 -17.88 1.68
N ALA A 267 -1.53 -16.99 0.96
CA ALA A 267 -2.59 -17.33 0.02
C ALA A 267 -2.03 -17.39 -1.40
N MET A 268 -2.11 -18.55 -2.03
CA MET A 268 -1.59 -18.80 -3.38
C MET A 268 -2.56 -18.30 -4.46
N ILE A 269 -2.10 -18.16 -5.70
CA ILE A 269 -2.93 -17.70 -6.85
C ILE A 269 -4.07 -18.66 -7.18
N ASN A 270 -3.94 -19.94 -6.84
CA ASN A 270 -5.01 -20.93 -7.00
C ASN A 270 -6.11 -20.82 -5.93
N GLY A 271 -5.91 -19.97 -4.91
CA GLY A 271 -6.86 -19.75 -3.80
C GLY A 271 -6.54 -20.51 -2.52
N ALA A 272 -5.60 -21.47 -2.54
CA ALA A 272 -5.18 -22.21 -1.35
C ALA A 272 -4.53 -21.28 -0.32
N LYS A 273 -4.83 -21.51 0.97
CA LYS A 273 -4.29 -20.72 2.09
C LYS A 273 -3.46 -21.63 2.99
N ILE A 274 -2.18 -21.30 3.13
CA ILE A 274 -1.24 -22.09 3.90
C ILE A 274 -0.81 -21.26 5.11
N SER A 275 -1.17 -21.73 6.30
CA SER A 275 -0.77 -21.08 7.56
C SER A 275 0.40 -21.81 8.20
N ASN A 276 1.17 -21.06 8.98
CA ASN A 276 2.37 -21.56 9.65
C ASN A 276 2.11 -22.13 11.06
N ARG A 277 0.84 -22.39 11.43
CA ARG A 277 0.53 -23.01 12.73
C ARG A 277 1.04 -24.46 12.71
N GLU A 278 1.91 -24.77 13.67
CA GLU A 278 2.22 -26.14 14.05
C GLU A 278 0.91 -26.75 14.58
N VAL A 279 0.46 -27.82 13.94
CA VAL A 279 -0.67 -28.60 14.43
C VAL A 279 -0.16 -29.38 15.64
N ASN A 280 -0.50 -28.92 16.84
CA ASN A 280 -0.48 -29.79 18.00
C ASN A 280 -1.84 -30.49 18.08
N ASP A 281 -1.81 -31.82 17.95
CA ASP A 281 -2.92 -32.70 18.27
C ASP A 281 -3.40 -32.48 19.71
N ALA A 282 -4.70 -32.22 19.87
CA ALA A 282 -5.49 -32.71 20.99
C ALA A 282 -6.97 -32.54 20.61
N GLY A 283 -7.65 -33.65 20.38
CA GLY A 283 -9.08 -33.67 20.13
C GLY A 283 -9.88 -33.15 21.31
N THR A 284 -11.03 -32.55 21.03
CA THR A 284 -12.23 -32.82 21.82
C THR A 284 -13.46 -32.66 20.95
N SER A 285 -14.30 -33.66 21.06
CA SER A 285 -15.59 -33.92 20.44
C SER A 285 -16.60 -32.76 20.50
N GLU A 286 -17.40 -32.72 19.44
CA GLU A 286 -18.85 -32.48 19.44
C GLU A 286 -19.40 -31.21 20.06
N LYS A 287 -20.02 -30.38 19.22
CA LYS A 287 -21.42 -30.00 19.40
C LYS A 287 -22.11 -29.86 18.06
N SER A 288 -23.07 -30.75 17.87
CA SER A 288 -24.07 -30.79 16.81
C SER A 288 -24.85 -29.47 16.69
N CYS A 289 -25.15 -29.06 15.47
CA CYS A 289 -26.46 -28.55 15.13
C CYS A 289 -26.89 -29.18 13.81
N ASN A 290 -27.81 -30.14 13.91
CA ASN A 290 -28.73 -30.49 12.83
C ASN A 290 -29.48 -29.23 12.41
N GLU A 291 -29.65 -29.02 11.11
CA GLU A 291 -30.95 -28.69 10.52
C GLU A 291 -30.88 -28.88 8.99
N ASP A 292 -31.50 -29.99 8.58
CA ASP A 292 -32.39 -30.15 7.44
C ASP A 292 -31.92 -29.92 5.98
N ARG A 293 -31.81 -31.08 5.32
CA ARG A 293 -32.57 -31.46 4.11
C ARG A 293 -32.83 -30.35 3.07
N CYS A 294 -32.16 -30.47 1.93
CA CYS A 294 -32.89 -30.55 0.67
C CYS A 294 -32.10 -31.28 -0.42
N GLN A 295 -32.76 -32.32 -0.91
CA GLN A 295 -32.54 -33.20 -2.04
C GLN A 295 -31.48 -32.82 -3.08
N SER A 296 -30.60 -33.79 -3.25
CA SER A 296 -29.88 -34.13 -4.47
C SER A 296 -30.75 -34.04 -5.72
N ASP A 297 -30.28 -33.33 -6.74
CA ASP A 297 -30.46 -33.78 -8.12
C ASP A 297 -29.16 -33.54 -8.90
N SER A 298 -28.58 -34.67 -9.29
CA SER A 298 -27.49 -34.83 -10.24
C SER A 298 -27.84 -34.18 -11.57
N CYS A 299 -26.89 -33.51 -12.21
CA CYS A 299 -26.92 -33.31 -13.65
C CYS A 299 -25.54 -33.58 -14.22
N GLN A 300 -25.46 -34.71 -14.91
CA GLN A 300 -24.40 -35.13 -15.80
C GLN A 300 -24.10 -34.07 -16.86
N ALA A 301 -22.87 -34.14 -17.36
CA ALA A 301 -22.36 -33.36 -18.46
C ALA A 301 -23.01 -33.81 -19.78
N GLU A 302 -23.52 -32.84 -20.54
CA GLU A 302 -23.47 -32.75 -22.01
C GLU A 302 -23.30 -31.28 -22.41
#